data_AF-A0A7J6EFD4-F1
#
_entry.id   AF-A0A7J6EFD4-F1
#
_cell.length_a   1.000
_cell.length_b   1.000
_cell.length_c   1.000
_cell.angle_alpha   90.00
_cell.angle_beta   90.00
_cell.angle_gamma   90.00
#
_symmetry.space_group_name_H-M   'P 1'
#
loop_
_entity.id
_entity.type
_entity.pdbx_description
1 polymer ?
#
loop_
_entity_poly.entity_id
_entity_poly.type
_entity_poly.pdbx_seq_one_letter_code
_entity_poly.pdbx_strand_id
1 'polypeptide(L)'
;MRDSNNTALLVSKEGMFGLGFFTPTASSSKNRYLRIWYNNITGNQTVVWVANRCELIKDSTGSLSINDKGNLLLFSGQSNNRVLVWSTNSSKQAQEPLVQLLNNGNLVLRDEKDANTTKYLWESFDYPTDTMLPGIKLGWDLRRGLNRRLSSWKSSDDPCHGDYTYGIELGEPNNTFPQLIIRNDSSILYREGPWRGVSFSGPANFVKVAWQMSDYIFVENDDEIYFTYNTQIKSLISRIFLSQAIDYMKRTEAQEVWESYYKIPLDLCDNYGTCKANAKCIMVDNKPVFQYLEDPEKDVFNLTSELKVSETKYAWANKSMNLGECNAKCLSNCSCTAYGYNSNLDGNNYDLGTECVLLFGDLFDTRNNKDSYGREQNVYLRIPFLTSDLKGTNNVSKSFGCCRQQQMEAPALPE
;
A
#
# COMPACT_ATOMS: atom_id res chain seq x y z
N MET A 1 -10.65 -33.02 5.22
CA MET A 1 -11.82 -32.55 4.46
C MET A 1 -11.65 -32.92 2.98
N ARG A 2 -12.71 -33.29 2.26
CA ARG A 2 -12.67 -33.66 0.83
C ARG A 2 -13.52 -32.69 0.02
N ASP A 3 -13.21 -32.52 -1.26
CA ASP A 3 -13.99 -31.69 -2.18
C ASP A 3 -15.45 -32.16 -2.25
N SER A 4 -16.38 -31.22 -2.06
CA SER A 4 -17.83 -31.45 -2.00
C SER A 4 -18.60 -30.39 -2.78
N ASN A 5 -18.37 -30.32 -4.10
CA ASN A 5 -19.18 -29.52 -5.04
C ASN A 5 -19.47 -28.08 -4.58
N ASN A 6 -18.43 -27.27 -4.38
CA ASN A 6 -18.53 -25.83 -4.05
C ASN A 6 -19.20 -25.48 -2.71
N THR A 7 -19.39 -26.45 -1.82
CA THR A 7 -19.91 -26.22 -0.47
C THR A 7 -18.81 -25.82 0.51
N ALA A 8 -19.19 -25.11 1.57
CA ALA A 8 -18.28 -24.80 2.67
C ALA A 8 -17.94 -26.05 3.46
N LEU A 9 -16.64 -26.28 3.63
CA LEU A 9 -16.07 -27.36 4.44
C LEU A 9 -15.80 -26.91 5.88
N LEU A 10 -15.45 -25.63 6.02
CA LEU A 10 -15.25 -24.98 7.30
C LEU A 10 -15.94 -23.61 7.23
N VAL A 11 -16.71 -23.29 8.25
CA VAL A 11 -17.49 -22.04 8.32
C VAL A 11 -17.05 -21.30 9.58
N SER A 12 -16.84 -20.00 9.45
CA SER A 12 -16.56 -19.14 10.61
C SER A 12 -17.70 -19.21 11.63
N LYS A 13 -17.44 -18.95 12.91
CA LYS A 13 -18.41 -19.11 14.00
C LYS A 13 -19.76 -18.39 13.74
N GLU A 14 -19.72 -17.21 13.14
CA GLU A 14 -20.93 -16.42 12.81
C GLU A 14 -21.46 -16.66 11.39
N GLY A 15 -20.89 -17.60 10.63
CA GLY A 15 -21.36 -17.92 9.29
C GLY A 15 -20.95 -16.91 8.20
N MET A 16 -20.22 -15.85 8.55
CA MET A 16 -19.82 -14.79 7.61
C MET A 16 -18.87 -15.29 6.51
N PHE A 17 -17.88 -16.09 6.87
CA PHE A 17 -16.90 -16.64 5.94
C PHE A 17 -16.98 -18.16 5.85
N GLY A 18 -16.72 -18.68 4.65
CA GLY A 18 -16.64 -20.11 4.36
C GLY A 18 -15.33 -20.43 3.66
N LEU A 19 -14.75 -21.59 3.98
CA LEU A 19 -13.60 -22.19 3.31
C LEU A 19 -14.06 -23.44 2.56
N GLY A 20 -13.57 -23.65 1.36
CA GLY A 20 -14.00 -24.77 0.52
C GLY A 20 -13.40 -24.73 -0.88
N PHE A 21 -13.66 -25.80 -1.64
CA PHE A 21 -13.14 -25.94 -3.00
C PHE A 21 -14.04 -25.23 -4.01
N PHE A 22 -13.46 -24.61 -5.03
CA PHE A 22 -14.22 -23.96 -6.09
C PHE A 22 -13.56 -24.05 -7.45
N THR A 23 -14.37 -23.78 -8.48
CA THR A 23 -13.93 -23.49 -9.84
C THR A 23 -14.42 -22.08 -10.16
N PRO A 24 -13.56 -21.16 -10.64
CA PRO A 24 -13.97 -19.82 -11.04
C PRO A 24 -15.13 -19.87 -12.04
N THR A 25 -16.14 -19.01 -11.87
CA THR A 25 -17.39 -19.05 -12.65
C THR A 25 -17.16 -18.82 -14.14
N ALA A 26 -16.15 -18.03 -14.51
CA ALA A 26 -15.81 -17.73 -15.90
C ALA A 26 -14.98 -18.86 -16.57
N SER A 27 -14.51 -19.86 -15.81
CA SER A 27 -13.64 -20.91 -16.32
C SER A 27 -14.43 -21.99 -17.05
N SER A 28 -13.98 -22.31 -18.27
CA SER A 28 -14.37 -23.54 -18.99
C SER A 28 -13.58 -24.77 -18.54
N SER A 29 -12.47 -24.57 -17.81
CA SER A 29 -11.68 -25.64 -17.22
C SER A 29 -12.36 -26.24 -15.98
N LYS A 30 -12.05 -27.51 -15.69
CA LYS A 30 -12.48 -28.20 -14.46
C LYS A 30 -11.50 -27.98 -13.29
N ASN A 31 -10.62 -26.99 -13.39
CA ASN A 31 -9.60 -26.73 -12.37
C ASN A 31 -10.25 -26.39 -11.04
N ARG A 32 -9.69 -26.93 -9.96
CA ARG A 32 -10.18 -26.71 -8.59
C ARG A 32 -9.16 -25.94 -7.78
N TYR A 33 -9.66 -25.08 -6.90
CA TYR A 33 -8.87 -24.29 -5.98
C TYR A 33 -9.51 -24.30 -4.60
N LEU A 34 -8.72 -24.13 -3.55
CA LEU A 34 -9.21 -23.90 -2.19
C LEU A 34 -9.33 -22.40 -1.96
N ARG A 35 -10.50 -21.93 -1.52
CA ARG A 35 -10.77 -20.50 -1.30
C ARG A 35 -11.46 -20.20 0.02
N ILE A 36 -11.38 -18.94 0.42
CA ILE A 36 -12.28 -18.31 1.39
C ILE A 36 -13.19 -17.33 0.65
N TRP A 37 -14.48 -17.30 1.01
CA TRP A 37 -15.46 -16.36 0.47
C TRP A 37 -16.42 -15.88 1.56
N TYR A 38 -17.16 -14.81 1.26
CA TYR A 38 -18.31 -14.39 2.07
C TYR A 38 -19.45 -15.40 1.95
N ASN A 39 -19.63 -16.24 2.96
CA ASN A 39 -20.60 -17.34 2.97
C ASN A 39 -22.04 -16.87 3.19
N ASN A 40 -22.22 -15.74 3.86
CA ASN A 40 -23.54 -15.13 4.09
C ASN A 40 -24.06 -14.32 2.87
N ILE A 41 -23.23 -14.07 1.85
CA ILE A 41 -23.65 -13.40 0.62
C ILE A 41 -24.09 -14.46 -0.40
N THR A 42 -25.39 -14.51 -0.68
CA THR A 42 -25.99 -15.42 -1.66
C THR A 42 -25.90 -14.85 -3.08
N GLY A 43 -25.95 -15.73 -4.09
CA GLY A 43 -25.80 -15.34 -5.50
C GLY A 43 -24.35 -15.35 -5.97
N ASN A 44 -23.78 -14.18 -6.28
CA ASN A 44 -22.41 -14.10 -6.80
C ASN A 44 -21.38 -14.18 -5.66
N GLN A 45 -20.82 -15.38 -5.48
CA GLN A 45 -19.87 -15.66 -4.40
C GLN A 45 -18.62 -14.79 -4.53
N THR A 46 -18.37 -13.99 -3.50
CA THR A 46 -17.22 -13.08 -3.46
C THR A 46 -16.03 -13.78 -2.82
N VAL A 47 -15.09 -14.23 -3.65
CA VAL A 47 -13.83 -14.83 -3.21
C VAL A 47 -12.91 -13.75 -2.66
N VAL A 48 -12.29 -14.01 -1.50
CA VAL A 48 -11.42 -13.04 -0.80
C VAL A 48 -10.02 -13.59 -0.54
N TRP A 49 -9.83 -14.90 -0.69
CA TRP A 49 -8.53 -15.55 -0.54
C TRP A 49 -8.54 -16.89 -1.29
N VAL A 50 -7.39 -17.28 -1.86
CA VAL A 50 -7.19 -18.54 -2.59
C VAL A 50 -5.82 -19.12 -2.20
N ALA A 51 -5.78 -20.38 -1.79
CA ALA A 51 -4.54 -21.02 -1.32
C ALA A 51 -3.58 -21.34 -2.47
N ASN A 52 -4.05 -22.16 -3.41
CA ASN A 52 -3.24 -22.78 -4.46
C ASN A 52 -3.38 -22.05 -5.80
N ARG A 53 -3.18 -20.72 -5.77
CA ARG A 53 -3.44 -19.81 -6.90
C ARG A 53 -2.84 -20.28 -8.23
N CYS A 54 -1.59 -20.75 -8.20
CA CYS A 54 -0.87 -21.21 -9.39
C CYS A 54 -0.60 -22.73 -9.40
N GLU A 55 -1.11 -23.44 -8.39
CA GLU A 55 -0.88 -24.88 -8.21
C GLU A 55 -2.21 -25.63 -8.38
N LEU A 56 -2.44 -26.13 -9.59
CA LEU A 56 -3.74 -26.64 -9.99
C LEU A 56 -4.09 -27.97 -9.32
N ILE A 57 -5.31 -28.08 -8.79
CA ILE A 57 -5.91 -29.39 -8.51
C ILE A 57 -6.54 -29.88 -9.81
N LYS A 58 -5.87 -30.86 -10.41
CA LYS A 58 -6.39 -31.60 -11.56
C LYS A 58 -7.41 -32.63 -11.04
N ASP A 59 -8.52 -32.73 -11.75
CA ASP A 59 -9.66 -33.58 -11.45
C ASP A 59 -10.41 -33.16 -10.17
N SER A 60 -11.73 -33.40 -10.10
CA SER A 60 -12.61 -32.90 -9.03
C SER A 60 -12.42 -33.61 -7.67
N THR A 61 -11.20 -34.07 -7.39
CA THR A 61 -10.81 -34.87 -6.23
C THR A 61 -9.74 -34.11 -5.44
N GLY A 62 -10.09 -32.94 -4.92
CA GLY A 62 -9.28 -32.21 -3.96
C GLY A 62 -9.43 -32.77 -2.54
N SER A 63 -8.36 -32.78 -1.75
CA SER A 63 -8.47 -33.05 -0.31
C SER A 63 -7.54 -32.18 0.52
N LEU A 64 -8.04 -31.72 1.66
CA LEU A 64 -7.32 -30.88 2.63
C LEU A 64 -7.14 -31.68 3.92
N SER A 65 -5.92 -31.75 4.42
CA SER A 65 -5.55 -32.45 5.65
C SER A 65 -4.56 -31.64 6.48
N ILE A 66 -4.42 -31.98 7.75
CA ILE A 66 -3.40 -31.43 8.65
C ILE A 66 -2.41 -32.57 8.92
N ASN A 67 -1.11 -32.28 8.93
CA ASN A 67 -0.11 -33.26 9.36
C ASN A 67 0.24 -33.12 10.85
N ASP A 68 1.01 -34.07 11.36
CA ASP A 68 1.39 -34.14 12.78
C ASP A 68 2.24 -32.95 13.25
N LYS A 69 2.76 -32.12 12.33
CA LYS A 69 3.50 -30.89 12.63
C LYS A 69 2.59 -29.65 12.68
N GLY A 70 1.29 -29.80 12.38
CA GLY A 70 0.34 -28.70 12.31
C GLY A 70 0.38 -27.90 11.02
N ASN A 71 0.87 -28.47 9.92
CA ASN A 71 0.78 -27.85 8.60
C ASN A 71 -0.45 -28.34 7.84
N LEU A 72 -1.14 -27.40 7.17
CA LEU A 72 -2.18 -27.70 6.20
C LEU A 72 -1.54 -28.23 4.92
N LEU A 73 -2.09 -29.32 4.41
CA LEU A 73 -1.66 -30.01 3.21
C LEU A 73 -2.85 -30.17 2.26
N LEU A 74 -2.71 -29.61 1.06
CA LEU A 74 -3.68 -29.68 -0.02
C LEU A 74 -3.20 -30.66 -1.09
N PHE A 75 -4.06 -31.62 -1.42
CA PHE A 75 -3.75 -32.68 -2.37
C PHE A 75 -4.71 -32.67 -3.56
N SER A 76 -4.18 -33.06 -4.72
CA SER A 76 -4.92 -33.38 -5.94
C SER A 76 -4.90 -34.89 -6.18
N GLY A 77 -6.02 -35.44 -6.61
CA GLY A 77 -6.18 -36.86 -6.92
C GLY A 77 -6.85 -37.69 -5.82
N GLN A 78 -7.15 -38.95 -6.14
CA GLN A 78 -7.79 -39.88 -5.21
C GLN A 78 -6.81 -40.44 -4.17
N SER A 79 -7.33 -40.95 -3.05
CA SER A 79 -6.55 -41.34 -1.86
C SER A 79 -5.30 -42.18 -2.13
N ASN A 80 -5.30 -43.05 -3.15
CA ASN A 80 -4.19 -43.96 -3.44
C ASN A 80 -3.11 -43.36 -4.36
N ASN A 81 -3.39 -42.25 -5.06
CA ASN A 81 -2.49 -41.59 -6.02
C ASN A 81 -2.54 -40.06 -5.85
N ARG A 82 -2.56 -39.59 -4.60
CA ARG A 82 -2.66 -38.16 -4.30
C ARG A 82 -1.31 -37.46 -4.46
N VAL A 83 -1.31 -36.28 -5.06
CA VAL A 83 -0.13 -35.41 -5.23
C VAL A 83 -0.29 -34.17 -4.37
N LEU A 84 0.75 -33.80 -3.61
CA LEU A 84 0.75 -32.57 -2.82
C LEU A 84 0.87 -31.37 -3.77
N VAL A 85 -0.11 -30.47 -3.74
CA VAL A 85 -0.13 -29.27 -4.60
C VAL A 85 0.17 -27.99 -3.83
N TRP A 86 -0.15 -27.95 -2.54
CA TRP A 86 0.11 -26.77 -1.72
C TRP A 86 0.21 -27.18 -0.24
N SER A 87 1.03 -26.47 0.52
CA SER A 87 1.13 -26.65 1.96
C SER A 87 1.49 -25.35 2.67
N THR A 88 1.06 -25.21 3.92
CA THR A 88 1.60 -24.17 4.79
C THR A 88 3.02 -24.51 5.22
N ASN A 89 3.82 -23.48 5.48
CA ASN A 89 5.18 -23.62 5.97
C ASN A 89 5.30 -22.99 7.36
N SER A 90 4.84 -23.71 8.39
CA SER A 90 5.10 -23.34 9.79
C SER A 90 6.38 -24.01 10.27
N SER A 91 7.27 -23.21 10.87
CA SER A 91 8.49 -23.68 11.53
C SER A 91 8.25 -24.23 12.93
N LYS A 92 7.09 -23.94 13.52
CA LYS A 92 6.72 -24.34 14.88
C LYS A 92 5.79 -25.56 14.84
N GLN A 93 5.97 -26.48 15.79
CA GLN A 93 5.13 -27.66 15.91
C GLN A 93 4.07 -27.45 16.98
N ALA A 94 2.82 -27.80 16.64
CA ALA A 94 1.72 -27.88 17.61
C ALA A 94 1.74 -29.25 18.29
N GLN A 95 1.37 -29.29 19.57
CA GLN A 95 1.05 -30.54 20.26
C GLN A 95 -0.32 -31.07 19.81
N GLU A 96 -1.29 -30.17 19.66
CA GLU A 96 -2.63 -30.50 19.20
C GLU A 96 -3.05 -29.50 18.12
N PRO A 97 -2.80 -29.81 16.83
CA PRO A 97 -2.98 -28.84 15.76
C PRO A 97 -4.46 -28.64 15.44
N LEU A 98 -4.90 -27.38 15.49
CA LEU A 98 -6.26 -26.97 15.21
C LEU A 98 -6.29 -25.94 14.07
N VAL A 99 -7.13 -26.21 13.07
CA VAL A 99 -7.47 -25.25 12.00
C VAL A 99 -8.77 -24.56 12.33
N GLN A 100 -8.77 -23.25 12.28
CA GLN A 100 -9.95 -22.45 12.57
C GLN A 100 -10.12 -21.32 11.54
N LEU A 101 -11.35 -21.14 11.06
CA LEU A 101 -11.71 -19.96 10.27
C LEU A 101 -12.36 -18.93 11.20
N LEU A 102 -11.72 -17.77 11.35
CA LEU A 102 -12.19 -16.70 12.22
C LEU A 102 -13.27 -15.84 11.54
N ASN A 103 -14.03 -15.08 12.34
CA ASN A 103 -15.10 -14.23 11.84
C ASN A 103 -14.59 -13.01 11.04
N ASN A 104 -13.31 -12.68 11.12
CA ASN A 104 -12.69 -11.68 10.23
C ASN A 104 -12.24 -12.29 8.89
N GLY A 105 -12.44 -13.59 8.67
CA GLY A 105 -12.02 -14.31 7.46
C GLY A 105 -10.61 -14.88 7.53
N ASN A 106 -9.88 -14.69 8.64
CA ASN A 106 -8.54 -15.25 8.80
C ASN A 106 -8.62 -16.77 9.08
N LEU A 107 -8.05 -17.57 8.19
CA LEU A 107 -7.80 -18.99 8.42
C LEU A 107 -6.50 -19.14 9.20
N VAL A 108 -6.60 -19.69 10.41
CA VAL A 108 -5.47 -19.83 11.33
C VAL A 108 -5.18 -21.28 11.66
N LEU A 109 -3.90 -21.58 11.82
CA LEU A 109 -3.37 -22.78 12.43
C LEU A 109 -2.84 -22.42 13.81
N ARG A 110 -3.32 -23.11 14.85
CA ARG A 110 -2.86 -22.90 16.23
C ARG A 110 -2.79 -24.21 16.99
N ASP A 111 -2.12 -24.19 18.12
CA ASP A 111 -2.13 -25.29 19.08
C ASP A 111 -3.36 -25.14 19.98
N GLU A 112 -4.19 -26.18 20.07
CA GLU A 112 -5.38 -26.19 20.93
C GLU A 112 -5.02 -26.13 22.41
N LYS A 113 -3.84 -26.66 22.79
CA LYS A 113 -3.38 -26.66 24.17
C LYS A 113 -2.69 -25.37 24.61
N ASP A 114 -2.34 -24.49 23.67
CA ASP A 114 -1.76 -23.20 24.03
C ASP A 114 -2.86 -22.29 24.57
N ALA A 115 -2.69 -21.83 25.81
CA ALA A 115 -3.62 -20.92 26.47
C ALA A 115 -3.76 -19.58 25.71
N ASN A 116 -2.72 -19.18 24.97
CA ASN A 116 -2.76 -18.00 24.13
C ASN A 116 -3.38 -18.31 22.75
N THR A 117 -4.69 -18.11 22.63
CA THR A 117 -5.46 -18.41 21.42
C THR A 117 -5.16 -17.49 20.23
N THR A 118 -4.41 -16.40 20.42
CA THR A 118 -3.98 -15.48 19.34
C THR A 118 -2.58 -15.78 18.82
N LYS A 119 -1.88 -16.76 19.42
CA LYS A 119 -0.57 -17.20 18.97
C LYS A 119 -0.71 -18.22 17.85
N TYR A 120 -0.65 -17.73 16.62
CA TYR A 120 -0.78 -18.57 15.44
C TYR A 120 0.56 -19.19 15.01
N LEU A 121 0.49 -20.43 14.54
CA LEU A 121 1.58 -21.13 13.86
C LEU A 121 1.68 -20.71 12.39
N TRP A 122 0.53 -20.38 11.79
CA TRP A 122 0.36 -19.85 10.44
C TRP A 122 -1.00 -19.18 10.33
N GLU A 123 -1.11 -18.13 9.51
CA GLU A 123 -2.37 -17.44 9.24
C GLU A 123 -2.48 -16.99 7.78
N SER A 124 -3.69 -17.03 7.22
CA SER A 124 -3.93 -16.61 5.83
C SER A 124 -3.69 -15.12 5.60
N PHE A 125 -3.85 -14.29 6.63
CA PHE A 125 -3.65 -12.84 6.55
C PHE A 125 -2.18 -12.46 6.29
N ASP A 126 -1.23 -13.35 6.58
CA ASP A 126 0.18 -13.21 6.20
C ASP A 126 0.42 -13.46 4.68
N TYR A 127 -0.56 -14.02 3.97
CA TYR A 127 -0.48 -14.40 2.56
C TYR A 127 -1.74 -13.95 1.79
N PRO A 128 -2.02 -12.64 1.72
CA PRO A 128 -3.21 -12.14 1.03
C PRO A 128 -3.15 -12.41 -0.49
N THR A 129 -4.30 -12.40 -1.15
CA THR A 129 -4.39 -12.57 -2.61
C THR A 129 -4.54 -11.24 -3.33
N ASP A 130 -5.64 -11.02 -4.03
CA ASP A 130 -6.07 -9.79 -4.68
C ASP A 130 -6.98 -8.94 -3.77
N THR A 131 -7.33 -9.42 -2.58
CA THR A 131 -8.25 -8.75 -1.66
C THR A 131 -7.60 -8.51 -0.31
N MET A 132 -7.75 -7.29 0.21
CA MET A 132 -7.46 -6.92 1.59
C MET A 132 -8.77 -6.74 2.35
N LEU A 133 -8.99 -7.57 3.36
CA LEU A 133 -10.10 -7.48 4.31
C LEU A 133 -9.74 -6.54 5.47
N PRO A 134 -10.73 -6.03 6.23
CA PRO A 134 -10.46 -5.30 7.46
C PRO A 134 -9.57 -6.11 8.42
N GLY A 135 -8.53 -5.47 8.95
CA GLY A 135 -7.55 -6.06 9.86
C GLY A 135 -6.38 -6.80 9.20
N ILE A 136 -6.35 -6.94 7.87
CA ILE A 136 -5.15 -7.44 7.17
C ILE A 136 -4.05 -6.39 7.25
N LYS A 137 -2.84 -6.81 7.61
CA LYS A 137 -1.63 -6.00 7.53
C LYS A 137 -1.06 -6.05 6.11
N LEU A 138 -0.95 -4.91 5.44
CA LEU A 138 -0.26 -4.78 4.17
C LEU A 138 1.10 -4.12 4.40
N GLY A 139 2.20 -4.83 4.14
CA GLY A 139 3.55 -4.38 4.43
C GLY A 139 4.44 -5.44 5.07
N TRP A 140 5.49 -4.99 5.73
CA TRP A 140 6.62 -5.80 6.19
C TRP A 140 6.48 -6.24 7.65
N ASP A 141 6.64 -7.53 7.89
CA ASP A 141 7.13 -8.05 9.18
C ASP A 141 8.65 -8.15 9.08
N LEU A 142 9.34 -7.19 9.70
CA LEU A 142 10.80 -7.07 9.59
C LEU A 142 11.51 -8.24 10.30
N ARG A 143 10.93 -8.74 11.39
CA ARG A 143 11.47 -9.88 12.16
C ARG A 143 11.48 -11.16 11.34
N ARG A 144 10.45 -11.38 10.51
CA ARG A 144 10.30 -12.58 9.66
C ARG A 144 10.79 -12.38 8.23
N GLY A 145 11.12 -11.15 7.83
CA GLY A 145 11.42 -10.80 6.43
C GLY A 145 10.23 -11.03 5.48
N LEU A 146 9.00 -10.93 6.00
CA LEU A 146 7.77 -11.22 5.24
C LEU A 146 7.16 -9.91 4.73
N ASN A 147 7.04 -9.76 3.42
CA ASN A 147 6.29 -8.66 2.80
C ASN A 147 4.89 -9.13 2.35
N ARG A 148 3.87 -8.69 3.08
CA ARG A 148 2.45 -8.90 2.76
C ARG A 148 2.03 -7.88 1.71
N ARG A 149 1.73 -8.35 0.51
CA ARG A 149 1.28 -7.52 -0.62
C ARG A 149 0.12 -8.18 -1.35
N LEU A 150 -0.74 -7.40 -1.97
CA LEU A 150 -1.74 -7.92 -2.89
C LEU A 150 -1.12 -8.23 -4.25
N SER A 151 -1.64 -9.24 -4.93
CA SER A 151 -1.40 -9.48 -6.35
C SER A 151 -2.71 -9.83 -7.04
N SER A 152 -3.02 -9.17 -8.15
CA SER A 152 -4.25 -9.39 -8.90
C SER A 152 -4.35 -10.83 -9.38
N TRP A 153 -5.55 -11.26 -9.74
CA TRP A 153 -5.72 -12.46 -10.56
C TRP A 153 -5.21 -12.20 -11.97
N LYS A 154 -4.78 -13.25 -12.66
CA LYS A 154 -4.34 -13.17 -14.04
C LYS A 154 -5.50 -12.86 -14.99
N SER A 155 -6.66 -13.44 -14.72
CA SER A 155 -7.91 -13.19 -15.44
C SER A 155 -9.11 -13.52 -14.55
N SER A 156 -10.33 -13.29 -15.04
CA SER A 156 -11.56 -13.61 -14.29
C SER A 156 -11.77 -15.12 -14.04
N ASP A 157 -11.06 -15.98 -14.77
CA ASP A 157 -11.11 -17.43 -14.68
C ASP A 157 -9.83 -18.09 -14.16
N ASP A 158 -8.73 -17.33 -14.00
CA ASP A 158 -7.44 -17.81 -13.51
C ASP A 158 -6.97 -17.00 -12.28
N PRO A 159 -7.05 -17.57 -11.06
CA PRO A 159 -6.63 -16.91 -9.85
C PRO A 159 -5.12 -16.86 -9.67
N CYS A 160 -4.31 -17.42 -10.58
CA CYS A 160 -2.86 -17.28 -10.52
C CYS A 160 -2.41 -15.81 -10.53
N HIS A 161 -1.14 -15.55 -10.22
CA HIS A 161 -0.60 -14.19 -10.15
C HIS A 161 -0.77 -13.48 -11.49
N GLY A 162 -1.51 -12.37 -11.47
CA GLY A 162 -1.56 -11.42 -12.58
C GLY A 162 -0.47 -10.36 -12.46
N ASP A 163 -0.53 -9.40 -13.39
CA ASP A 163 0.55 -8.43 -13.62
C ASP A 163 0.56 -7.31 -12.55
N TYR A 164 -0.54 -7.11 -11.82
CA TYR A 164 -0.66 -6.00 -10.88
C TYR A 164 -0.35 -6.43 -9.45
N THR A 165 0.46 -5.62 -8.75
CA THR A 165 0.73 -5.79 -7.32
C THR A 165 0.49 -4.49 -6.56
N TYR A 166 0.14 -4.62 -5.28
CA TYR A 166 -0.08 -3.48 -4.40
C TYR A 166 0.48 -3.77 -3.01
N GLY A 167 1.33 -2.89 -2.51
CA GLY A 167 1.94 -3.07 -1.20
C GLY A 167 2.91 -1.96 -0.85
N ILE A 168 3.49 -2.07 0.35
CA ILE A 168 4.49 -1.13 0.83
C ILE A 168 5.84 -1.46 0.21
N GLU A 169 6.43 -0.48 -0.45
CA GLU A 169 7.83 -0.48 -0.87
C GLU A 169 8.63 0.42 0.07
N LEU A 170 9.74 -0.12 0.54
CA LEU A 170 10.77 0.61 1.26
C LEU A 170 11.77 1.09 0.18
N GLY A 171 12.19 2.35 0.24
CA GLY A 171 13.24 2.81 -0.67
C GLY A 171 14.62 2.34 -0.23
N GLU A 172 15.66 2.97 -0.77
CA GLU A 172 17.06 2.61 -0.48
C GLU A 172 17.37 2.64 1.03
N PRO A 173 18.23 1.74 1.53
CA PRO A 173 18.33 1.35 2.94
C PRO A 173 18.66 2.46 3.94
N ASN A 174 19.00 3.66 3.47
CA ASN A 174 19.62 4.71 4.27
C ASN A 174 18.84 6.03 4.38
N ASN A 175 17.58 6.18 3.97
CA ASN A 175 16.65 7.27 4.42
C ASN A 175 15.46 7.50 3.47
N THR A 176 14.48 6.60 3.40
CA THR A 176 13.25 6.92 2.63
C THR A 176 12.00 6.34 3.25
N PHE A 177 10.89 7.08 3.09
CA PHE A 177 9.57 6.76 3.61
C PHE A 177 9.00 5.48 3.00
N PRO A 178 8.38 4.60 3.80
CA PRO A 178 7.55 3.54 3.25
C PRO A 178 6.39 4.14 2.44
N GLN A 179 6.16 3.61 1.25
CA GLN A 179 5.13 4.11 0.33
C GLN A 179 4.28 2.97 -0.19
N LEU A 180 2.98 3.19 -0.32
CA LEU A 180 2.10 2.27 -1.04
C LEU A 180 2.24 2.51 -2.54
N ILE A 181 2.54 1.43 -3.25
CA ILE A 181 2.80 1.42 -4.68
C ILE A 181 1.88 0.41 -5.35
N ILE A 182 1.25 0.81 -6.47
CA ILE A 182 0.70 -0.14 -7.43
C ILE A 182 1.72 -0.30 -8.54
N ARG A 183 2.12 -1.55 -8.81
CA ARG A 183 2.93 -1.89 -9.97
C ARG A 183 2.11 -2.60 -11.02
N ASN A 184 2.53 -2.43 -12.27
CA ASN A 184 2.21 -3.29 -13.40
C ASN A 184 3.52 -3.96 -13.83
N ASP A 185 3.66 -5.24 -13.52
CA ASP A 185 4.92 -5.99 -13.53
C ASP A 185 6.03 -5.26 -12.77
N SER A 186 7.07 -4.83 -13.49
CA SER A 186 8.22 -4.10 -12.95
C SER A 186 8.04 -2.57 -13.02
N SER A 187 6.96 -2.08 -13.61
CA SER A 187 6.70 -0.64 -13.77
C SER A 187 5.83 -0.11 -12.64
N ILE A 188 6.14 1.08 -12.13
CA ILE A 188 5.27 1.78 -11.18
C ILE A 188 4.09 2.33 -11.98
N LEU A 189 2.86 1.92 -11.63
CA LEU A 189 1.62 2.47 -12.19
C LEU A 189 1.14 3.66 -11.38
N TYR A 190 1.22 3.55 -10.05
CA TYR A 190 0.70 4.53 -9.11
C TYR A 190 1.54 4.54 -7.85
N ARG A 191 1.72 5.74 -7.29
CA ARG A 191 2.34 5.94 -6.00
C ARG A 191 1.37 6.70 -5.11
N GLU A 192 0.98 6.13 -3.97
CA GLU A 192 0.20 6.87 -2.97
C GLU A 192 1.10 7.86 -2.21
N GLY A 193 2.37 7.50 -2.07
CA GLY A 193 3.39 8.32 -1.41
C GLY A 193 3.40 8.12 0.11
N PRO A 194 4.16 8.93 0.86
CA PRO A 194 4.42 8.68 2.27
C PRO A 194 3.20 8.87 3.17
N TRP A 195 3.21 8.20 4.33
CA TRP A 195 2.24 8.41 5.40
C TRP A 195 2.45 9.77 6.07
N ARG A 196 1.37 10.48 6.41
CA ARG A 196 1.39 11.82 7.01
C ARG A 196 0.82 11.90 8.42
N GLY A 197 0.88 10.80 9.18
CA GLY A 197 0.23 10.69 10.49
C GLY A 197 -1.26 10.37 10.39
N VAL A 198 -2.00 11.09 9.54
CA VAL A 198 -3.41 10.78 9.24
C VAL A 198 -3.53 9.91 8.00
N SER A 199 -3.12 10.33 6.82
CA SER A 199 -3.33 9.56 5.59
C SER A 199 -2.05 9.47 4.77
N PHE A 200 -2.03 8.61 3.75
CA PHE A 200 -1.01 8.68 2.72
C PHE A 200 -1.11 9.97 1.90
N SER A 201 -0.03 10.27 1.17
CA SER A 201 0.11 11.53 0.46
C SER A 201 -0.68 11.68 -0.84
N GLY A 202 -1.36 10.61 -1.25
CA GLY A 202 -2.12 10.52 -2.49
C GLY A 202 -3.28 11.51 -2.51
N PRO A 203 -4.01 11.62 -3.64
CA PRO A 203 -5.12 12.55 -3.79
C PRO A 203 -6.10 12.40 -2.62
N ALA A 204 -6.12 13.42 -1.77
CA ALA A 204 -6.72 13.36 -0.45
C ALA A 204 -8.22 13.70 -0.47
N ASN A 205 -8.83 13.72 -1.67
CA ASN A 205 -10.25 14.00 -1.89
C ASN A 205 -11.16 13.00 -1.13
N PHE A 206 -10.70 11.77 -0.89
CA PHE A 206 -11.49 10.71 -0.26
C PHE A 206 -11.28 10.53 1.24
N VAL A 207 -10.24 11.15 1.81
CA VAL A 207 -9.84 10.96 3.21
C VAL A 207 -11.02 11.29 4.14
N LYS A 208 -11.71 12.42 3.98
CA LYS A 208 -12.82 12.74 4.90
C LYS A 208 -13.98 11.73 4.90
N VAL A 209 -14.36 11.19 3.73
CA VAL A 209 -15.57 10.34 3.63
C VAL A 209 -15.23 8.88 3.91
N ALA A 210 -14.05 8.41 3.51
CA ALA A 210 -13.59 7.06 3.80
C ALA A 210 -13.25 6.87 5.29
N TRP A 211 -12.77 7.91 5.97
CA TRP A 211 -12.47 7.90 7.41
C TRP A 211 -13.72 7.81 8.28
N GLN A 212 -14.85 8.35 7.81
CA GLN A 212 -16.12 8.19 8.52
C GLN A 212 -16.56 6.73 8.60
N MET A 213 -16.10 5.88 7.68
CA MET A 213 -16.50 4.48 7.60
C MET A 213 -15.44 3.52 8.14
N SER A 214 -14.16 3.91 8.10
CA SER A 214 -13.03 3.06 8.44
C SER A 214 -11.89 3.82 9.11
N ASP A 215 -11.27 3.18 10.10
CA ASP A 215 -10.00 3.63 10.66
C ASP A 215 -8.86 3.14 9.79
N TYR A 216 -7.98 4.05 9.39
CA TYR A 216 -6.74 3.74 8.71
C TYR A 216 -5.60 3.84 9.72
N ILE A 217 -4.79 2.78 9.80
CA ILE A 217 -3.70 2.69 10.76
C ILE A 217 -2.44 2.36 9.99
N PHE A 218 -1.41 3.14 10.23
CA PHE A 218 -0.06 2.88 9.75
C PHE A 218 0.87 2.71 10.94
N VAL A 219 1.66 1.66 10.92
CA VAL A 219 2.65 1.36 11.95
C VAL A 219 4.01 1.28 11.29
N GLU A 220 4.98 1.96 11.88
CA GLU A 220 6.38 1.94 11.48
C GLU A 220 7.24 1.91 12.75
N ASN A 221 7.86 0.76 13.01
CA ASN A 221 8.80 0.55 14.12
C ASN A 221 9.82 -0.54 13.75
N ASP A 222 10.70 -0.91 14.67
CA ASP A 222 11.78 -1.87 14.45
C ASP A 222 11.29 -3.30 14.13
N ASP A 223 10.05 -3.63 14.49
CA ASP A 223 9.47 -4.97 14.32
C ASP A 223 8.66 -5.11 13.02
N GLU A 224 7.91 -4.06 12.65
CA GLU A 224 6.97 -4.10 11.52
C GLU A 224 6.68 -2.72 10.93
N ILE A 225 6.43 -2.73 9.61
CA ILE A 225 6.02 -1.56 8.83
C ILE A 225 4.79 -1.96 8.02
N TYR A 226 3.61 -1.51 8.41
CA TYR A 226 2.39 -1.94 7.73
C TYR A 226 1.28 -0.89 7.74
N PHE A 227 0.43 -1.01 6.74
CA PHE A 227 -0.86 -0.35 6.64
C PHE A 227 -1.98 -1.36 6.90
N THR A 228 -2.98 -0.98 7.70
CA THR A 228 -4.22 -1.73 7.88
C THR A 228 -5.38 -0.77 7.92
N TYR A 229 -6.59 -1.29 7.70
CA TYR A 229 -7.80 -0.56 7.99
C TYR A 229 -8.80 -1.44 8.73
N ASN A 230 -9.68 -0.81 9.51
CA ASN A 230 -10.78 -1.47 10.23
C ASN A 230 -12.09 -0.73 9.95
N THR A 231 -13.22 -1.42 9.92
CA THR A 231 -14.53 -0.77 9.75
C THR A 231 -15.04 -0.20 11.08
N GLN A 232 -15.50 1.04 11.06
CA GLN A 232 -16.13 1.71 12.21
C GLN A 232 -17.62 1.34 12.33
N ILE A 233 -18.26 1.09 11.20
CA ILE A 233 -19.69 0.76 11.12
C ILE A 233 -19.83 -0.77 11.13
N LYS A 234 -20.38 -1.32 12.21
CA LYS A 234 -20.51 -2.78 12.41
C LYS A 234 -21.26 -3.51 11.30
N SER A 235 -22.28 -2.89 10.72
CA SER A 235 -23.09 -3.46 9.63
C SER A 235 -22.49 -3.27 8.23
N LEU A 236 -21.37 -2.55 8.11
CA LEU A 236 -20.72 -2.29 6.84
C LEU A 236 -19.75 -3.43 6.51
N ILE A 237 -20.05 -4.15 5.42
CA ILE A 237 -19.08 -5.05 4.82
C ILE A 237 -18.23 -4.25 3.84
N SER A 238 -16.91 -4.30 3.98
CA SER A 238 -15.99 -3.63 3.07
C SER A 238 -14.80 -4.52 2.71
N ARG A 239 -14.18 -4.23 1.58
CA ARG A 239 -12.93 -4.85 1.14
C ARG A 239 -12.21 -3.91 0.18
N ILE A 240 -10.88 -3.97 0.20
CA ILE A 240 -10.03 -3.36 -0.82
C ILE A 240 -9.67 -4.47 -1.82
N PHE A 241 -9.89 -4.22 -3.11
CA PHE A 241 -9.74 -5.20 -4.17
C PHE A 241 -8.78 -4.69 -5.26
N LEU A 242 -7.79 -5.51 -5.60
CA LEU A 242 -6.81 -5.23 -6.65
C LEU A 242 -7.17 -5.99 -7.93
N SER A 243 -7.43 -5.24 -8.99
CA SER A 243 -7.43 -5.75 -10.37
C SER A 243 -6.35 -5.02 -11.17
N GLN A 244 -6.73 -4.12 -12.08
CA GLN A 244 -5.82 -3.15 -12.74
C GLN A 244 -5.69 -1.85 -11.93
N ALA A 245 -6.58 -1.67 -10.96
CA ALA A 245 -6.66 -0.56 -10.03
C ALA A 245 -7.07 -1.12 -8.66
N ILE A 246 -6.85 -0.33 -7.62
CA ILE A 246 -7.44 -0.57 -6.31
C ILE A 246 -8.88 -0.05 -6.32
N ASP A 247 -9.81 -0.89 -5.89
CA ASP A 247 -11.21 -0.56 -5.71
C ASP A 247 -11.60 -0.78 -4.24
N TYR A 248 -12.01 0.28 -3.56
CA TYR A 248 -12.60 0.16 -2.24
C TYR A 248 -14.07 -0.17 -2.42
N MET A 249 -14.44 -1.39 -2.08
CA MET A 249 -15.78 -1.92 -2.26
C MET A 249 -16.51 -1.93 -0.93
N LYS A 250 -17.76 -1.46 -0.94
CA LYS A 250 -18.66 -1.53 0.21
C LYS A 250 -19.92 -2.30 -0.12
N ARG A 251 -20.55 -2.88 0.89
CA ARG A 251 -21.86 -3.53 0.81
C ARG A 251 -22.61 -3.26 2.09
N THR A 252 -23.86 -2.82 1.95
CA THR A 252 -24.78 -2.54 3.06
C THR A 252 -25.95 -3.52 3.03
N GLU A 253 -26.60 -3.71 4.18
CA GLU A 253 -27.81 -4.52 4.28
C GLU A 253 -28.96 -4.01 3.40
N ALA A 254 -29.07 -2.69 3.22
CA ALA A 254 -30.16 -2.10 2.44
C ALA A 254 -30.04 -2.37 0.93
N GLN A 255 -28.82 -2.41 0.40
CA GLN A 255 -28.58 -2.51 -1.04
C GLN A 255 -28.25 -3.93 -1.49
N GLU A 256 -27.66 -4.75 -0.62
CA GLU A 256 -27.27 -6.13 -0.92
C GLU A 256 -26.50 -6.30 -2.24
N VAL A 257 -25.73 -5.29 -2.64
CA VAL A 257 -24.85 -5.30 -3.82
C VAL A 257 -23.51 -4.69 -3.43
N TRP A 258 -22.43 -5.14 -4.08
CA TRP A 258 -21.13 -4.49 -3.95
C TRP A 258 -21.11 -3.19 -4.74
N GLU A 259 -20.80 -2.10 -4.07
CA GLU A 259 -20.63 -0.78 -4.68
C GLU A 259 -19.16 -0.38 -4.63
N SER A 260 -18.66 0.10 -5.77
CA SER A 260 -17.38 0.80 -5.83
C SER A 260 -17.56 2.15 -5.15
N TYR A 261 -16.81 2.36 -4.08
CA TYR A 261 -16.88 3.57 -3.28
C TYR A 261 -15.84 4.59 -3.74
N TYR A 262 -14.60 4.14 -3.99
CA TYR A 262 -13.58 4.91 -4.69
C TYR A 262 -12.58 3.97 -5.37
N LYS A 263 -11.87 4.52 -6.37
CA LYS A 263 -10.81 3.81 -7.11
C LYS A 263 -9.51 4.58 -7.08
N ILE A 264 -8.41 3.84 -7.14
CA ILE A 264 -7.04 4.36 -7.23
C ILE A 264 -6.32 3.60 -8.35
N PRO A 265 -5.71 4.28 -9.36
CA PRO A 265 -5.72 5.73 -9.63
C PRO A 265 -7.11 6.34 -9.81
N LEU A 266 -7.30 7.62 -9.43
CA LEU A 266 -8.55 8.34 -9.63
C LEU A 266 -8.66 8.97 -11.03
N ASP A 267 -7.58 9.61 -11.47
CA ASP A 267 -7.50 10.34 -12.73
C ASP A 267 -6.14 10.10 -13.43
N LEU A 268 -5.96 10.69 -14.61
CA LEU A 268 -4.73 10.51 -15.39
C LEU A 268 -3.48 11.13 -14.72
N CYS A 269 -3.66 12.10 -13.81
CA CYS A 269 -2.56 12.73 -13.06
C CYS A 269 -2.06 11.87 -11.90
N ASP A 270 -2.82 10.84 -11.50
CA ASP A 270 -2.36 9.85 -10.53
C ASP A 270 -1.44 8.81 -11.12
N ASN A 271 -1.52 8.58 -12.44
CA ASN A 271 -0.59 7.67 -13.10
C ASN A 271 0.83 8.18 -12.92
N TYR A 272 1.70 7.27 -12.51
CA TYR A 272 3.06 7.59 -12.15
C TYR A 272 3.81 8.23 -13.33
N GLY A 273 4.38 9.41 -13.09
CA GLY A 273 5.21 10.07 -14.08
C GLY A 273 4.47 10.65 -15.29
N THR A 274 3.15 10.90 -15.18
CA THR A 274 2.39 11.57 -16.25
C THR A 274 2.96 12.93 -16.65
N CYS A 275 3.49 13.69 -15.68
CA CYS A 275 4.13 14.99 -15.92
C CYS A 275 5.65 14.91 -15.83
N LYS A 276 6.30 15.88 -16.47
CA LYS A 276 7.76 16.01 -16.47
C LYS A 276 8.31 16.34 -15.08
N ALA A 277 9.60 16.09 -14.90
CA ALA A 277 10.38 16.59 -13.78
C ALA A 277 10.14 18.10 -13.55
N ASN A 278 10.13 18.50 -12.29
CA ASN A 278 9.95 19.88 -11.83
C ASN A 278 8.63 20.53 -12.29
N ALA A 279 7.62 19.70 -12.56
CA ALA A 279 6.27 20.14 -12.91
C ALA A 279 5.21 19.35 -12.14
N LYS A 280 4.12 20.02 -11.78
CA LYS A 280 2.93 19.40 -11.21
C LYS A 280 1.89 19.07 -12.27
N CYS A 281 1.24 17.92 -12.11
CA CYS A 281 0.09 17.53 -12.93
C CYS A 281 -1.21 18.16 -12.42
N ILE A 282 -1.98 18.72 -13.35
CA ILE A 282 -3.30 19.29 -13.11
C ILE A 282 -4.26 18.75 -14.19
N MET A 283 -5.46 18.33 -13.78
CA MET A 283 -6.51 17.95 -14.72
C MET A 283 -7.25 19.19 -15.22
N VAL A 284 -7.24 19.42 -16.53
CA VAL A 284 -8.01 20.49 -17.21
C VAL A 284 -8.80 19.83 -18.35
N ASP A 285 -10.12 19.99 -18.36
CA ASP A 285 -11.02 19.39 -19.37
C ASP A 285 -10.75 17.88 -19.61
N ASN A 286 -10.61 17.12 -18.51
CA ASN A 286 -10.29 15.69 -18.50
C ASN A 286 -8.94 15.31 -19.16
N LYS A 287 -8.01 16.25 -19.28
CA LYS A 287 -6.67 16.01 -19.80
C LYS A 287 -5.60 16.44 -18.78
N PRO A 288 -4.49 15.70 -18.67
CA PRO A 288 -3.38 16.11 -17.82
C PRO A 288 -2.64 17.28 -18.47
N VAL A 289 -2.46 18.35 -17.72
CA VAL A 289 -1.65 19.52 -18.08
C VAL A 289 -0.52 19.64 -17.06
N PHE A 290 0.70 19.85 -17.56
CA PHE A 290 1.86 20.11 -16.71
C PHE A 290 1.98 21.61 -16.43
N GLN A 291 2.21 21.94 -15.16
CA GLN A 291 2.55 23.29 -14.75
C GLN A 291 3.91 23.23 -14.06
N TYR A 292 4.91 23.96 -14.59
CA TYR A 292 6.23 24.04 -13.96
C TYR A 292 6.13 24.66 -12.57
N LEU A 293 7.01 24.20 -11.69
CA LEU A 293 7.03 24.61 -10.29
C LEU A 293 7.85 25.89 -10.04
N GLU A 294 8.55 26.42 -11.04
CA GLU A 294 9.48 27.55 -10.90
C GLU A 294 8.88 28.92 -11.27
N ASP A 295 9.33 29.95 -10.54
CA ASP A 295 9.28 31.37 -10.92
C ASP A 295 10.72 31.91 -10.93
N PRO A 296 11.33 32.21 -12.10
CA PRO A 296 12.78 32.35 -12.28
C PRO A 296 13.42 33.63 -11.72
N GLU A 297 12.68 34.48 -10.99
CA GLU A 297 13.13 35.84 -10.68
C GLU A 297 13.88 36.02 -9.34
N LYS A 298 14.00 35.02 -8.45
CA LYS A 298 14.70 35.16 -7.15
C LYS A 298 15.34 33.86 -6.62
N ASP A 299 16.49 33.96 -5.95
CA ASP A 299 17.17 32.86 -5.21
C ASP A 299 16.55 32.69 -3.82
N VAL A 300 15.26 32.37 -3.79
CA VAL A 300 14.45 32.30 -2.56
C VAL A 300 13.64 31.02 -2.60
N PHE A 301 13.42 30.41 -1.43
CA PHE A 301 12.45 29.33 -1.33
C PHE A 301 11.05 29.86 -1.57
N ASN A 302 10.44 29.47 -2.69
CA ASN A 302 9.03 29.76 -2.91
C ASN A 302 8.18 28.67 -2.28
N LEU A 303 7.18 29.09 -1.51
CA LEU A 303 6.20 28.17 -0.95
C LEU A 303 5.33 27.67 -2.10
N THR A 304 5.41 26.38 -2.39
CA THR A 304 4.39 25.73 -3.24
C THR A 304 3.46 24.95 -2.33
N SER A 305 2.25 25.47 -2.18
CA SER A 305 1.17 24.78 -1.52
C SER A 305 0.50 23.76 -2.44
N GLU A 306 -0.28 22.86 -1.84
CA GLU A 306 -1.12 21.88 -2.53
C GLU A 306 -0.34 20.84 -3.37
N LEU A 307 0.81 20.34 -2.92
CA LEU A 307 1.55 19.30 -3.64
C LEU A 307 1.47 17.94 -2.95
N LYS A 308 1.19 16.90 -3.74
CA LYS A 308 1.65 15.53 -3.41
C LYS A 308 3.18 15.55 -3.36
N VAL A 309 3.76 15.17 -2.22
CA VAL A 309 5.23 15.04 -2.05
C VAL A 309 5.78 14.22 -3.20
N SER A 310 6.86 14.67 -3.84
CA SER A 310 7.47 14.00 -4.98
C SER A 310 7.91 12.56 -4.65
N GLU A 311 8.33 11.82 -5.67
CA GLU A 311 9.10 10.60 -5.45
C GLU A 311 10.21 10.87 -4.43
N THR A 312 10.31 10.01 -3.41
CA THR A 312 11.24 10.18 -2.30
C THR A 312 12.50 9.34 -2.46
N LYS A 313 12.79 8.80 -3.66
CA LYS A 313 13.97 7.95 -3.92
C LYS A 313 15.29 8.62 -3.53
N TYR A 314 15.39 9.93 -3.76
CA TYR A 314 16.51 10.77 -3.34
C TYR A 314 16.04 11.77 -2.29
N ALA A 315 15.49 11.26 -1.19
CA ALA A 315 15.08 12.05 -0.04
C ALA A 315 15.95 11.76 1.17
N TRP A 316 15.97 12.70 2.11
CA TRP A 316 16.50 12.52 3.45
C TRP A 316 15.49 13.03 4.46
N ALA A 317 15.28 12.32 5.56
CA ALA A 317 14.30 12.68 6.56
C ALA A 317 14.89 12.77 7.96
N ASN A 318 14.33 13.66 8.79
CA ASN A 318 14.68 13.73 10.20
C ASN A 318 13.48 14.18 11.04
N LYS A 319 13.02 13.28 11.92
CA LYS A 319 11.86 13.46 12.80
C LYS A 319 12.10 14.45 13.96
N SER A 320 13.36 14.80 14.24
CA SER A 320 13.74 15.69 15.35
C SER A 320 13.92 17.15 14.94
N MET A 321 14.02 17.44 13.63
CA MET A 321 14.34 18.78 13.14
C MET A 321 13.08 19.62 12.94
N ASN A 322 13.09 20.86 13.43
CA ASN A 322 12.02 21.81 13.16
C ASN A 322 12.14 22.46 11.76
N LEU A 323 11.11 23.20 11.34
CA LEU A 323 11.05 23.84 10.03
C LEU A 323 12.25 24.78 9.74
N GLY A 324 12.71 25.54 10.74
CA GLY A 324 13.84 26.47 10.60
C GLY A 324 15.17 25.73 10.42
N GLU A 325 15.38 24.67 11.19
CA GLU A 325 16.55 23.79 11.04
C GLU A 325 16.53 23.05 9.70
N CYS A 326 15.36 22.62 9.23
CA CYS A 326 15.17 21.98 7.94
C CYS A 326 15.58 22.91 6.78
N ASN A 327 15.11 24.15 6.83
CA ASN A 327 15.49 25.20 5.87
C ASN A 327 17.01 25.45 5.90
N ALA A 328 17.58 25.70 7.08
CA ALA A 328 19.02 25.95 7.23
C ALA A 328 19.87 24.78 6.69
N LYS A 329 19.42 23.54 6.90
CA LYS A 329 20.11 22.35 6.38
C LYS A 329 20.00 22.20 4.87
N CYS A 330 18.84 22.54 4.28
CA CYS A 330 18.72 22.59 2.82
C CYS A 330 19.58 23.70 2.21
N LEU A 331 19.56 24.90 2.78
CA LEU A 331 20.37 26.05 2.31
C LEU A 331 21.87 25.77 2.35
N SER A 332 22.34 25.09 3.40
CA SER A 332 23.76 24.72 3.54
C SER A 332 24.18 23.57 2.61
N ASN A 333 23.24 22.85 2.00
CA ASN A 333 23.52 21.76 1.07
C ASN A 333 23.24 22.19 -0.38
N CYS A 334 24.29 22.31 -1.19
CA CYS A 334 24.19 22.71 -2.59
C CYS A 334 23.33 21.81 -3.48
N SER A 335 23.21 20.55 -3.12
CA SER A 335 22.43 19.57 -3.88
C SER A 335 20.97 19.54 -3.49
N CYS A 336 20.58 20.18 -2.38
CA CYS A 336 19.19 20.22 -1.93
C CYS A 336 18.36 21.08 -2.91
N THR A 337 17.32 20.49 -3.49
CA THR A 337 16.43 21.12 -4.47
C THR A 337 15.11 21.56 -3.86
N ALA A 338 14.65 20.86 -2.82
CA ALA A 338 13.48 21.25 -2.07
C ALA A 338 13.54 20.73 -0.64
N TYR A 339 12.78 21.35 0.24
CA TYR A 339 12.47 20.75 1.54
C TYR A 339 10.97 20.81 1.81
N GLY A 340 10.49 19.84 2.56
CA GLY A 340 9.11 19.75 3.00
C GLY A 340 9.07 19.38 4.46
N TYR A 341 7.87 19.42 5.00
CA TYR A 341 7.63 19.09 6.38
C TYR A 341 6.40 18.22 6.50
N ASN A 342 6.57 17.04 7.08
CA ASN A 342 5.46 16.16 7.38
C ASN A 342 5.02 16.47 8.81
N SER A 343 3.89 17.17 8.95
CA SER A 343 3.25 17.33 10.25
C SER A 343 2.59 16.02 10.63
N ASN A 344 3.03 15.40 11.73
CA ASN A 344 2.24 14.33 12.35
C ASN A 344 0.96 14.94 12.89
N LEU A 345 -0.14 14.65 12.23
CA LEU A 345 -1.46 15.14 12.60
C LEU A 345 -2.10 14.19 13.64
N ASP A 346 -1.50 14.04 14.80
CA ASP A 346 -2.20 13.42 15.93
C ASP A 346 -3.22 14.41 16.47
N GLY A 347 -4.50 14.04 16.37
CA GLY A 347 -5.69 14.91 16.40
C GLY A 347 -5.96 15.73 17.66
N ASN A 348 -5.00 15.94 18.57
CA ASN A 348 -5.14 16.80 19.73
C ASN A 348 -3.89 17.65 20.06
N ASN A 349 -2.80 17.57 19.28
CA ASN A 349 -1.61 18.37 19.55
C ASN A 349 -0.86 18.74 18.27
N TYR A 350 -0.95 20.00 17.85
CA TYR A 350 -0.36 20.51 16.61
C TYR A 350 1.19 20.64 16.66
N ASP A 351 1.82 20.36 17.81
CA ASP A 351 3.26 20.59 18.06
C ASP A 351 4.09 19.31 18.30
N LEU A 352 3.55 18.11 18.06
CA LEU A 352 4.26 16.85 18.33
C LEU A 352 4.54 16.04 17.07
N GLY A 353 5.75 16.22 16.52
CA GLY A 353 6.32 15.36 15.49
C GLY A 353 6.30 16.01 14.12
N THR A 354 7.50 16.31 13.67
CA THR A 354 7.79 17.42 12.79
C THR A 354 8.91 16.90 11.91
N GLU A 355 8.53 16.13 10.89
CA GLU A 355 9.53 15.41 10.11
C GLU A 355 10.00 16.28 8.95
N CYS A 356 11.20 16.82 9.10
CA CYS A 356 11.91 17.51 8.03
C CYS A 356 12.21 16.52 6.90
N VAL A 357 11.87 16.89 5.67
CA VAL A 357 12.21 16.13 4.46
C VAL A 357 13.03 17.01 3.55
N LEU A 358 14.23 16.57 3.18
CA LEU A 358 15.05 17.19 2.14
C LEU A 358 14.95 16.35 0.87
N LEU A 359 14.79 17.00 -0.26
CA LEU A 359 14.68 16.40 -1.58
C LEU A 359 15.89 16.82 -2.41
N PHE A 360 16.43 15.88 -3.18
CA PHE A 360 17.61 16.06 -4.00
C PHE A 360 17.30 15.72 -5.45
N GLY A 361 17.86 16.50 -6.39
CA GLY A 361 17.63 16.32 -7.81
C GLY A 361 16.24 16.75 -8.26
N ASP A 362 15.82 16.23 -9.42
CA ASP A 362 14.55 16.57 -10.05
C ASP A 362 13.34 16.07 -9.26
N LEU A 363 12.34 16.94 -9.10
CA LEU A 363 11.08 16.58 -8.46
C LEU A 363 10.17 15.86 -9.45
N PHE A 364 9.91 14.59 -9.17
CA PHE A 364 9.12 13.71 -10.05
C PHE A 364 7.81 13.26 -9.39
N ASP A 365 6.82 12.92 -10.23
CA ASP A 365 5.52 12.42 -9.79
C ASP A 365 4.78 13.35 -8.80
N THR A 366 4.75 14.65 -9.14
CA THR A 366 4.03 15.67 -8.37
C THR A 366 2.68 16.02 -9.02
N ARG A 367 1.66 16.26 -8.19
CA ARG A 367 0.34 16.71 -8.63
C ARG A 367 -0.21 17.75 -7.66
N ASN A 368 -1.16 18.56 -8.15
CA ASN A 368 -1.98 19.33 -7.24
C ASN A 368 -2.79 18.37 -6.34
N ASN A 369 -2.68 18.55 -5.02
CA ASN A 369 -3.40 17.83 -4.00
C ASN A 369 -4.03 18.85 -3.05
N LYS A 370 -5.31 19.13 -3.24
CA LYS A 370 -6.14 19.74 -2.20
C LYS A 370 -6.66 18.61 -1.34
N ASP A 371 -6.26 18.54 -0.08
CA ASP A 371 -6.89 17.58 0.81
C ASP A 371 -8.37 17.95 1.02
N SER A 372 -9.20 16.98 1.44
CA SER A 372 -10.63 17.21 1.69
C SER A 372 -10.93 18.09 2.94
N TYR A 373 -9.89 18.66 3.55
CA TYR A 373 -9.92 19.60 4.67
C TYR A 373 -9.37 21.00 4.30
N GLY A 374 -8.93 21.21 3.05
CA GLY A 374 -8.22 22.43 2.66
C GLY A 374 -6.83 22.59 3.30
N ARG A 375 -6.25 21.49 3.82
CA ARG A 375 -4.92 21.44 4.42
C ARG A 375 -3.89 21.05 3.36
N GLU A 376 -2.82 21.83 3.34
CA GLU A 376 -1.82 21.83 2.30
C GLU A 376 -0.54 21.18 2.84
N GLN A 377 0.04 20.25 2.09
CA GLN A 377 1.45 19.94 2.31
C GLN A 377 2.27 21.03 1.65
N ASN A 378 3.02 21.73 2.49
CA ASN A 378 3.91 22.79 2.06
C ASN A 378 5.23 22.17 1.64
N VAL A 379 5.55 22.31 0.34
CA VAL A 379 6.86 22.00 -0.21
C VAL A 379 7.52 23.32 -0.58
N TYR A 380 8.70 23.55 -0.04
CA TYR A 380 9.51 24.73 -0.27
C TYR A 380 10.55 24.39 -1.33
N LEU A 381 10.45 25.04 -2.48
CA LEU A 381 11.30 24.78 -3.64
C LEU A 381 12.46 25.73 -3.69
N ARG A 382 13.68 25.21 -3.89
CA ARG A 382 14.86 26.04 -4.10
C ARG A 382 14.89 26.49 -5.56
N ILE A 383 14.79 27.80 -5.77
CA ILE A 383 14.80 28.38 -7.11
C ILE A 383 16.19 28.96 -7.38
N PRO A 384 16.87 28.62 -8.49
CA PRO A 384 18.18 29.16 -8.83
C PRO A 384 18.12 30.61 -9.33
N PHE A 385 19.11 31.43 -8.96
CA PHE A 385 19.28 32.80 -9.48
C PHE A 385 19.68 32.84 -10.97
N LEU A 386 18.93 33.56 -11.81
CA LEU A 386 19.38 33.96 -13.14
C LEU A 386 20.15 35.29 -13.07
N THR A 387 21.45 35.26 -13.35
CA THR A 387 22.32 36.45 -13.37
C THR A 387 22.11 37.39 -14.58
N SER A 388 21.02 37.29 -15.34
CA SER A 388 20.89 38.03 -16.61
C SER A 388 20.41 39.49 -16.49
N ASP A 389 19.94 39.97 -15.33
CA ASP A 389 19.38 41.32 -15.21
C ASP A 389 20.13 42.30 -14.30
N LEU A 390 21.39 42.01 -13.93
CA LEU A 390 22.23 43.00 -13.25
C LEU A 390 22.86 44.00 -14.24
N LYS A 391 22.01 44.84 -14.86
CA LYS A 391 22.46 46.14 -15.36
C LYS A 391 22.21 47.20 -14.27
N GLY A 392 23.25 47.42 -13.48
CA GLY A 392 23.43 48.65 -12.72
C GLY A 392 23.14 48.54 -11.22
N THR A 393 24.21 48.41 -10.44
CA THR A 393 24.64 49.46 -9.49
C THR A 393 25.88 48.97 -8.74
N ASN A 394 26.87 49.86 -8.62
CA ASN A 394 28.15 49.60 -7.99
C ASN A 394 28.03 49.52 -6.46
N ASN A 395 28.86 48.66 -5.87
CA ASN A 395 29.18 48.54 -4.45
C ASN A 395 28.08 48.05 -3.49
N VAL A 396 27.87 46.73 -3.48
CA VAL A 396 27.53 45.98 -2.26
C VAL A 396 28.44 44.74 -2.19
N SER A 397 29.07 44.52 -1.04
CA SER A 397 29.89 43.35 -0.75
C SER A 397 29.15 42.05 -1.10
N LYS A 398 29.69 41.30 -2.06
CA LYS A 398 29.16 40.00 -2.47
C LYS A 398 29.40 38.98 -1.36
N SER A 399 28.39 38.71 -0.54
CA SER A 399 28.26 37.37 0.03
C SER A 399 27.65 36.49 -1.05
N PHE A 400 28.50 35.74 -1.75
CA PHE A 400 28.04 34.70 -2.66
C PHE A 400 27.29 33.66 -1.82
N GLY A 401 25.96 33.60 -1.95
CA GLY A 401 25.20 32.42 -1.58
C GLY A 401 25.67 31.26 -2.46
N CYS A 402 26.18 30.21 -1.84
CA CYS A 402 26.55 28.95 -2.49
C CYS A 402 25.43 28.57 -3.49
N CYS A 403 25.62 28.37 -4.80
CA CYS A 403 26.41 27.29 -5.40
C CYS A 403 26.44 27.49 -6.93
N ARG A 404 27.47 28.13 -7.50
CA ARG A 404 27.68 28.07 -8.96
C ARG A 404 29.16 28.13 -9.33
N GLN A 405 29.98 27.29 -8.70
CA GLN A 405 31.36 27.07 -9.13
C GLN A 405 31.84 25.61 -9.15
N GLN A 406 30.98 24.61 -8.99
CA GLN A 406 31.40 23.22 -9.21
C GLN A 406 30.48 22.52 -10.22
N GLN A 407 31.04 22.23 -11.39
CA GLN A 407 30.51 21.25 -12.32
C GLN A 407 30.49 19.89 -11.63
N MET A 408 29.33 19.23 -11.73
CA MET A 408 29.11 17.78 -11.77
C MET A 408 30.10 16.88 -11.01
N GLU A 409 29.67 16.42 -9.83
CA GLU A 409 29.76 15.01 -9.41
C GLU A 409 28.67 14.80 -8.33
N ALA A 410 27.94 13.68 -8.40
CA ALA A 410 26.97 13.32 -7.38
C ALA A 410 27.69 13.14 -6.04
N PRO A 411 27.14 13.61 -4.90
CA PRO A 411 27.82 13.45 -3.62
C PRO A 411 27.87 11.97 -3.23
N ALA A 412 29.04 11.49 -2.82
CA ALA A 412 29.17 10.25 -2.08
C ALA A 412 28.30 10.32 -0.81
N LEU A 413 27.56 9.24 -0.56
CA LEU A 413 26.75 9.06 0.65
C LEU A 413 27.64 9.20 1.90
N PRO A 414 27.19 9.88 2.97
CA PRO A 414 27.90 9.86 4.24
C PRO A 414 27.85 8.46 4.86
N GLU A 415 28.99 8.00 5.38
CA GLU A 415 29.15 6.73 6.12
C GLU A 415 28.22 6.58 7.32
#